data_AF-A0A1F6HTD1-F1
#
_entry.id   AF-A0A1F6HTD1-F1
#
_cell.length_a   1.000
_cell.length_b   1.000
_cell.length_c   1.000
_cell.angle_alpha   90.00
_cell.angle_beta   90.00
_cell.angle_gamma   90.00
#
_symmetry.space_group_name_H-M   'P 1'
#
loop_
_entity.id
_entity.type
_entity.pdbx_description
1 polymer ?
#
loop_
_entity_poly.entity_id
_entity_poly.type
_entity_poly.pdbx_seq_one_letter_code
_entity_poly.pdbx_strand_id
1 'polypeptide(L)'
;MKNTLWNKQMPTLLALSIIVIGIAITSYLVKSGTVFTGQAGPSETPRDLKISNISNNSFTISYSTDSDVIGSVTFGKDANFGNTAFDQKDQDSRSISPRRIHSITVANLTPQTKYFFYVTSGENIYLNGDAPFEVSTAPTINTQPNSQTQLKGTILLPDGQITKDANVYATAENAQVLSTILGEDGSYSLDLTAIRTANLSSYFNLGQNPTIKILVDNGILKSNISVFANQETIPTATLSFDYDFAVNNQPVASKSAEFSGFASLSVEEQSQNTSNRNVPQIVLPRKDQEFSDQQPQFNGLALPNQEVTVTIHSEESIETKVTSDANGVWRFRPEQPLSPGQHTITIVTRDAFGLLRSITQSFTVFAQGTQVNQSATPSATPTLSLPTKTPTPTIKPTNTPTPTRTPTPTPRVIGQALTPTPTKTPTPTIKPTNTPTPTRTPTPTPTPTTAISQISPTVSIAPPGDATAITVGALGMVISAIGGLLFLLSRTGI
;
A
#
# COMPACT_ATOMS: atom_id res chain seq x y z
N MET A 1 51.37 -39.65 3.21
CA MET A 1 50.98 -40.35 1.98
C MET A 1 49.45 -40.40 1.91
N LYS A 2 48.81 -39.43 1.25
CA LYS A 2 47.37 -39.48 0.94
C LYS A 2 47.25 -39.89 -0.52
N ASN A 3 47.07 -41.19 -0.78
CA ASN A 3 46.73 -41.67 -2.12
C ASN A 3 45.26 -41.30 -2.38
N THR A 4 45.05 -40.12 -2.97
CA THR A 4 43.75 -39.68 -3.44
C THR A 4 43.29 -40.59 -4.56
N LEU A 5 42.05 -41.09 -4.46
CA LEU A 5 41.34 -41.96 -5.40
C LEU A 5 41.25 -41.43 -6.86
N TRP A 6 41.79 -40.24 -7.11
CA TRP A 6 41.72 -39.49 -8.36
C TRP A 6 42.90 -39.69 -9.32
N ASN A 7 43.87 -40.54 -8.98
CA ASN A 7 45.00 -40.86 -9.87
C ASN A 7 44.79 -42.12 -10.74
N LYS A 8 43.55 -42.64 -10.82
CA LYS A 8 43.22 -43.74 -11.73
C LYS A 8 42.55 -43.16 -12.97
N GLN A 9 43.18 -43.35 -14.13
CA GLN A 9 42.54 -43.15 -15.43
C GLN A 9 41.21 -43.89 -15.42
N MET A 10 40.09 -43.18 -15.61
CA MET A 10 38.81 -43.85 -15.77
C MET A 10 38.93 -44.77 -16.98
N PRO A 11 38.64 -46.08 -16.85
CA PRO A 11 38.62 -46.98 -17.98
C PRO A 11 37.73 -46.37 -19.06
N THR A 12 38.21 -46.25 -20.29
CA THR A 12 37.50 -45.56 -21.38
C THR A 12 36.09 -46.09 -21.58
N LEU A 13 35.87 -47.38 -21.31
CA LEU A 13 34.55 -48.04 -21.32
C LEU A 13 33.58 -47.48 -20.26
N LEU A 14 34.07 -47.09 -19.08
CA LEU A 14 33.27 -46.49 -18.01
C LEU A 14 32.85 -45.06 -18.37
N ALA A 15 33.76 -44.28 -18.96
CA ALA A 15 33.45 -42.94 -19.44
C ALA A 15 32.42 -42.98 -20.59
N LEU A 16 32.57 -43.93 -21.53
CA LEU A 16 31.64 -44.12 -22.62
C LEU A 16 30.24 -44.52 -22.13
N SER A 17 30.16 -45.39 -21.13
CA SER A 17 28.88 -45.83 -20.57
C SER A 17 28.14 -44.72 -19.83
N ILE A 18 28.85 -43.85 -19.10
CA ILE A 18 28.24 -42.65 -18.47
C ILE A 18 27.63 -41.72 -19.53
N ILE A 19 28.33 -41.50 -20.65
CA ILE A 19 27.84 -40.67 -21.76
C ILE A 19 26.58 -41.28 -22.38
N VAL A 20 26.59 -42.59 -22.66
CA VAL A 20 25.43 -43.28 -23.25
C VAL A 20 24.22 -43.24 -22.30
N ILE A 21 24.44 -43.43 -21.00
CA ILE A 21 23.38 -43.33 -19.97
C ILE A 21 22.84 -41.90 -19.90
N GLY A 22 23.71 -40.88 -19.92
CA GLY A 22 23.29 -39.48 -19.93
C GLY A 22 22.46 -39.13 -21.16
N ILE A 23 22.86 -39.60 -22.36
CA ILE A 23 22.09 -39.39 -23.60
C ILE A 23 20.74 -40.11 -23.54
N ALA A 24 20.69 -41.33 -23.00
CA ALA A 24 19.47 -42.11 -22.86
C ALA A 24 18.49 -41.45 -21.87
N ILE A 25 18.96 -40.97 -20.72
CA ILE A 25 18.16 -40.23 -19.74
C ILE A 25 17.65 -38.93 -20.36
N THR A 26 18.51 -38.15 -21.02
CA THR A 26 18.12 -36.88 -21.66
C THR A 26 17.08 -37.12 -22.76
N SER A 27 17.29 -38.13 -23.63
CA SER A 27 16.31 -38.53 -24.64
C SER A 27 15.00 -39.01 -24.03
N TYR A 28 15.06 -39.76 -22.93
CA TYR A 28 13.87 -40.23 -22.22
C TYR A 28 13.07 -39.06 -21.64
N LEU A 29 13.73 -38.08 -21.01
CA LEU A 29 13.09 -36.88 -20.47
C LEU A 29 12.45 -36.01 -21.56
N VAL A 30 13.13 -35.83 -22.70
CA VAL A 30 12.57 -35.12 -23.87
C VAL A 30 11.36 -35.86 -24.43
N LYS A 31 11.42 -37.19 -24.54
CA LYS A 31 10.32 -38.01 -25.07
C LYS A 31 9.13 -38.12 -24.12
N SER A 32 9.37 -38.08 -22.81
CA SER A 32 8.31 -38.14 -21.78
C SER A 32 7.64 -36.78 -21.52
N GLY A 33 8.04 -35.73 -22.25
CA GLY A 33 7.34 -34.44 -22.23
C GLY A 33 7.34 -33.76 -20.87
N THR A 34 8.36 -34.01 -20.03
CA THR A 34 8.50 -33.32 -18.73
C THR A 34 8.91 -31.87 -19.00
N VAL A 35 7.92 -31.04 -19.34
CA VAL A 35 8.09 -29.60 -19.40
C VAL A 35 8.24 -29.13 -17.96
N PHE A 36 9.45 -28.72 -17.57
CA PHE A 36 9.62 -27.84 -16.40
C PHE A 36 9.00 -26.50 -16.77
N THR A 37 7.68 -26.40 -16.62
CA THR A 37 7.01 -25.10 -16.56
C THR A 37 7.43 -24.49 -15.23
N GLY A 38 8.44 -23.62 -15.28
CA GLY A 38 8.61 -22.66 -14.20
C GLY A 38 7.36 -21.81 -14.20
N GLN A 39 6.40 -22.11 -13.33
CA GLN A 39 5.38 -21.13 -12.99
C GLN A 39 6.12 -19.99 -12.28
N ALA A 40 5.97 -18.76 -12.76
CA ALA A 40 6.36 -17.61 -11.97
C ALA A 40 5.71 -17.75 -10.59
N GLY A 41 6.50 -17.57 -9.52
CA GLY A 41 5.93 -17.50 -8.18
C GLY A 41 4.89 -16.38 -8.11
N PRO A 42 3.90 -16.47 -7.20
CA PRO A 42 2.89 -15.44 -7.05
C PRO A 42 3.55 -14.07 -6.80
N SER A 43 3.03 -13.03 -7.48
CA SER A 43 3.67 -11.72 -7.59
C SER A 43 3.62 -10.93 -6.28
N GLU A 44 4.77 -10.42 -5.85
CA GLU A 44 4.89 -9.47 -4.72
C GLU A 44 4.50 -8.04 -5.11
N THR A 45 4.12 -7.83 -6.36
CA THR A 45 3.81 -6.52 -6.92
C THR A 45 2.54 -5.93 -6.32
N PRO A 46 2.62 -4.74 -5.70
CA PRO A 46 1.47 -4.00 -5.23
C PRO A 46 0.49 -3.75 -6.38
N ARG A 47 -0.74 -4.22 -6.20
CA ARG A 47 -1.90 -3.88 -7.02
C ARG A 47 -2.78 -2.87 -6.33
N ASP A 48 -3.44 -2.06 -7.15
CA ASP A 48 -4.44 -1.10 -6.70
C ASP A 48 -3.92 -0.21 -5.56
N LEU A 49 -2.70 0.31 -5.71
CA LEU A 49 -2.12 1.22 -4.73
C LEU A 49 -2.99 2.47 -4.61
N LYS A 50 -3.43 2.82 -3.40
CA LYS A 50 -4.27 4.00 -3.14
C LYS A 50 -3.68 4.85 -2.03
N ILE A 51 -3.94 6.15 -2.13
CA ILE A 51 -3.69 7.13 -1.07
C ILE A 51 -5.04 7.58 -0.53
N SER A 52 -5.19 7.57 0.78
CA SER A 52 -6.42 7.92 1.50
C SER A 52 -6.10 8.63 2.81
N ASN A 53 -7.13 9.02 3.55
CA ASN A 53 -7.02 9.57 4.91
C ASN A 53 -6.08 10.77 5.01
N ILE A 54 -6.00 11.60 3.96
CA ILE A 54 -5.06 12.73 3.94
C ILE A 54 -5.50 13.76 4.98
N SER A 55 -4.66 13.93 5.99
CA SER A 55 -4.84 14.94 7.04
C SER A 55 -3.74 16.00 6.92
N ASN A 56 -3.70 16.93 7.86
CA ASN A 56 -2.61 17.91 7.93
C ASN A 56 -1.30 17.30 8.44
N ASN A 57 -1.30 16.10 9.01
CA ASN A 57 -0.11 15.48 9.58
C ASN A 57 0.03 13.98 9.26
N SER A 58 -0.81 13.44 8.38
CA SER A 58 -0.80 12.03 8.01
C SER A 58 -1.46 11.77 6.66
N PHE A 59 -1.19 10.58 6.11
CA PHE A 59 -1.95 9.96 5.04
C PHE A 59 -1.80 8.44 5.15
N THR A 60 -2.69 7.69 4.50
CA THR A 60 -2.62 6.21 4.46
C THR A 60 -2.34 5.76 3.03
N ILE A 61 -1.46 4.78 2.89
CA ILE A 61 -1.24 4.04 1.64
C ILE A 61 -1.77 2.63 1.82
N SER A 62 -2.54 2.15 0.86
CA SER A 62 -3.05 0.78 0.88
C SER A 62 -2.91 0.13 -0.48
N TYR A 63 -2.68 -1.17 -0.49
CA TYR A 63 -2.52 -1.97 -1.70
C TYR A 63 -2.77 -3.46 -1.41
N SER A 64 -2.80 -4.28 -2.46
CA SER A 64 -2.90 -5.74 -2.35
C SER A 64 -1.80 -6.45 -3.14
N THR A 65 -1.52 -7.71 -2.82
CA THR A 65 -0.54 -8.57 -3.52
C THR A 65 -1.13 -9.96 -3.81
N ASP A 66 -0.46 -10.74 -4.68
CA ASP A 66 -0.84 -12.15 -4.89
C ASP A 66 -0.33 -13.08 -3.80
N SER A 67 0.82 -12.73 -3.22
CA SER A 67 1.49 -13.47 -2.15
C SER A 67 1.38 -12.77 -0.82
N ASP A 68 1.45 -13.54 0.27
CA ASP A 68 1.67 -12.98 1.61
C ASP A 68 3.09 -12.40 1.68
N VAL A 69 3.18 -11.09 1.85
CA VAL A 69 4.46 -10.38 1.93
C VAL A 69 4.48 -9.39 3.08
N ILE A 70 5.66 -8.92 3.46
CA ILE A 70 5.78 -7.79 4.39
C ILE A 70 5.68 -6.50 3.58
N GLY A 71 4.85 -5.58 4.05
CA GLY A 71 4.65 -4.27 3.41
C GLY A 71 5.17 -3.12 4.26
N SER A 72 5.84 -2.17 3.61
CA SER A 72 6.23 -0.91 4.25
C SER A 72 6.28 0.24 3.26
N VAL A 73 6.19 1.46 3.77
CA VAL A 73 6.34 2.69 2.99
C VAL A 73 7.56 3.42 3.50
N THR A 74 8.45 3.82 2.59
CA THR A 74 9.56 4.70 2.94
C THR A 74 9.34 6.08 2.32
N PHE A 75 9.46 7.13 3.13
CA PHE A 75 9.02 8.48 2.77
C PHE A 75 9.98 9.59 3.25
N GLY A 76 9.89 10.76 2.62
CA GLY A 76 10.70 11.94 2.94
C GLY A 76 10.18 13.23 2.29
N LYS A 77 10.71 14.38 2.72
CA LYS A 77 10.40 15.70 2.12
C LYS A 77 11.19 15.96 0.84
N ASP A 78 12.21 15.16 0.58
CA ASP A 78 13.04 15.15 -0.61
C ASP A 78 13.29 13.70 -1.05
N ALA A 79 13.99 13.52 -2.18
CA ALA A 79 14.34 12.21 -2.71
C ALA A 79 15.37 11.43 -1.85
N ASN A 80 15.90 12.04 -0.78
CA ASN A 80 16.71 11.38 0.23
C ASN A 80 15.77 10.92 1.37
N PHE A 81 14.87 9.98 1.05
CA PHE A 81 13.85 9.50 2.00
C PHE A 81 14.48 9.09 3.35
N GLY A 82 13.82 9.35 4.48
CA GLY A 82 14.47 9.21 5.80
C GLY A 82 13.70 8.38 6.82
N ASN A 83 12.44 8.05 6.53
CA ASN A 83 11.55 7.40 7.50
C ASN A 83 10.80 6.25 6.86
N THR A 84 10.55 5.19 7.62
CA THR A 84 9.77 4.03 7.21
C THR A 84 8.55 3.85 8.10
N ALA A 85 7.39 3.63 7.49
CA ALA A 85 6.15 3.25 8.14
C ALA A 85 5.82 1.80 7.77
N PHE A 86 5.37 1.03 8.77
CA PHE A 86 5.00 -0.39 8.62
C PHE A 86 3.48 -0.55 8.55
N ASP A 87 3.03 -1.75 8.18
CA ASP A 87 1.61 -2.09 8.13
C ASP A 87 0.89 -1.84 9.47
N GLN A 88 -0.34 -1.34 9.41
CA GLN A 88 -1.14 -1.01 10.59
C GLN A 88 -1.35 -2.24 11.48
N LYS A 89 -1.62 -3.42 10.89
CA LYS A 89 -1.79 -4.66 11.69
C LYS A 89 -0.49 -5.06 12.39
N ASP A 90 0.67 -4.78 11.78
CA ASP A 90 1.97 -5.04 12.40
C ASP A 90 2.26 -4.05 13.55
N GLN A 91 1.87 -2.78 13.39
CA GLN A 91 1.96 -1.78 14.46
C GLN A 91 1.06 -2.11 15.65
N ASP A 92 -0.19 -2.53 15.37
CA ASP A 92 -1.20 -2.85 16.39
C ASP A 92 -0.81 -4.11 17.18
N SER A 93 -0.37 -5.15 16.47
CA SER A 93 0.07 -6.42 17.08
C SER A 93 1.48 -6.38 17.66
N ARG A 94 2.29 -5.37 17.30
CA ARG A 94 3.74 -5.28 17.57
C ARG A 94 4.51 -6.49 17.04
N SER A 95 4.03 -7.11 15.98
CA SER A 95 4.62 -8.27 15.33
C SER A 95 4.54 -8.12 13.82
N ILE A 96 5.67 -8.30 13.13
CA ILE A 96 5.71 -8.24 11.67
C ILE A 96 5.24 -9.58 11.12
N SER A 97 4.16 -9.58 10.33
CA SER A 97 3.64 -10.78 9.68
C SER A 97 3.36 -10.54 8.20
N PRO A 98 3.77 -11.47 7.32
CA PRO A 98 3.36 -11.44 5.92
C PRO A 98 1.83 -11.46 5.77
N ARG A 99 1.32 -10.74 4.77
CA ARG A 99 -0.10 -10.68 4.41
C ARG A 99 -0.28 -10.19 2.97
N ARG A 100 -1.49 -10.31 2.43
CA ARG A 100 -1.79 -9.83 1.06
C ARG A 100 -2.36 -8.43 1.03
N ILE A 101 -2.98 -7.99 2.12
CA ILE A 101 -3.70 -6.74 2.20
C ILE A 101 -2.94 -5.82 3.12
N HIS A 102 -2.50 -4.71 2.54
CA HIS A 102 -1.66 -3.74 3.22
C HIS A 102 -2.39 -2.43 3.43
N SER A 103 -2.22 -1.87 4.62
CA SER A 103 -2.68 -0.53 4.98
C SER A 103 -1.65 0.11 5.91
N ILE A 104 -0.99 1.16 5.43
CA ILE A 104 0.20 1.75 6.05
C ILE A 104 -0.07 3.23 6.28
N THR A 105 -0.23 3.63 7.54
CA THR A 105 -0.43 5.03 7.91
C THR A 105 0.92 5.70 8.13
N VAL A 106 1.18 6.74 7.35
CA VAL A 106 2.32 7.64 7.52
C VAL A 106 1.86 8.83 8.34
N ALA A 107 2.47 9.05 9.51
CA ALA A 107 2.05 10.06 10.49
C ALA A 107 3.19 11.02 10.88
N ASN A 108 2.89 11.97 11.77
CA ASN A 108 3.84 12.98 12.29
C ASN A 108 4.42 13.89 11.20
N LEU A 109 3.62 14.20 10.19
CA LEU A 109 4.02 15.02 9.06
C LEU A 109 3.75 16.51 9.30
N THR A 110 4.41 17.35 8.52
CA THR A 110 4.19 18.80 8.53
C THR A 110 2.98 19.15 7.64
N PRO A 111 2.07 20.04 8.05
CA PRO A 111 0.97 20.53 7.22
C PRO A 111 1.41 21.18 5.92
N GLN A 112 0.57 21.12 4.89
CA GLN A 112 0.79 21.72 3.56
C GLN A 112 2.17 21.44 2.97
N THR A 113 2.68 20.23 3.15
CA THR A 113 4.03 19.85 2.73
C THR A 113 3.93 18.69 1.74
N LYS A 114 4.67 18.79 0.62
CA LYS A 114 4.83 17.68 -0.32
C LYS A 114 5.81 16.66 0.24
N TYR A 115 5.45 15.38 0.13
CA TYR A 115 6.25 14.23 0.49
C TYR A 115 6.40 13.31 -0.72
N PHE A 116 7.56 12.66 -0.78
CA PHE A 116 7.91 11.62 -1.74
C PHE A 116 7.95 10.28 -1.00
N PHE A 117 7.50 9.21 -1.65
CA PHE A 117 7.57 7.88 -1.08
C PHE A 117 7.73 6.77 -2.12
N TYR A 118 8.16 5.60 -1.66
CA TYR A 118 8.07 4.35 -2.39
C TYR A 118 7.51 3.25 -1.48
N VAL A 119 6.99 2.20 -2.10
CA VAL A 119 6.47 1.03 -1.38
C VAL A 119 7.51 -0.08 -1.45
N THR A 120 7.82 -0.67 -0.30
CA THR A 120 8.53 -1.95 -0.24
C THR A 120 7.49 -3.04 -0.02
N SER A 121 7.41 -4.00 -0.92
CA SER A 121 6.49 -5.13 -0.85
C SER A 121 7.29 -6.40 -1.05
N GLY A 122 7.32 -7.23 -0.01
CA GLY A 122 8.20 -8.40 0.06
C GLY A 122 9.66 -7.99 0.00
N GLU A 123 10.36 -8.45 -1.04
CA GLU A 123 11.77 -8.14 -1.24
C GLU A 123 12.01 -6.95 -2.18
N ASN A 124 10.95 -6.43 -2.80
CA ASN A 124 11.03 -5.51 -3.92
C ASN A 124 10.62 -4.08 -3.54
N ILE A 125 11.19 -3.11 -4.26
CA ILE A 125 10.85 -1.68 -4.14
C ILE A 125 10.03 -1.29 -5.37
N TYR A 126 8.94 -0.57 -5.12
CA TYR A 126 7.99 -0.14 -6.13
C TYR A 126 7.89 1.39 -6.15
N LEU A 127 8.13 1.92 -7.35
CA LEU A 127 8.14 3.34 -7.69
C LEU A 127 7.01 3.64 -8.70
N ASN A 128 6.76 4.93 -8.95
CA ASN A 128 5.92 5.40 -10.04
C ASN A 128 6.76 5.48 -11.32
N GLY A 129 6.92 4.34 -12.00
CA GLY A 129 7.93 4.19 -13.05
C GLY A 129 9.34 4.28 -12.44
N ASP A 130 10.13 5.27 -12.84
CA ASP A 130 11.48 5.52 -12.30
C ASP A 130 11.51 6.60 -11.19
N ALA A 131 10.36 7.19 -10.87
CA ALA A 131 10.24 8.29 -9.89
C ALA A 131 9.48 7.84 -8.63
N PRO A 132 9.74 8.44 -7.45
CA PRO A 132 8.90 8.20 -6.29
C PRO A 132 7.47 8.66 -6.50
N PHE A 133 6.54 8.06 -5.76
CA PHE A 133 5.19 8.57 -5.61
C PHE A 133 5.21 9.88 -4.83
N GLU A 134 4.21 10.72 -5.07
CA GLU A 134 4.08 12.03 -4.42
C GLU A 134 2.74 12.16 -3.72
N VAL A 135 2.74 12.84 -2.58
CA VAL A 135 1.53 13.20 -1.83
C VAL A 135 1.76 14.51 -1.09
N SER A 136 0.72 15.32 -0.92
CA SER A 136 0.80 16.54 -0.11
C SER A 136 -0.15 16.44 1.07
N THR A 137 0.36 16.75 2.26
CA THR A 137 -0.49 16.86 3.45
C THR A 137 -1.41 18.07 3.35
N ALA A 138 -2.56 17.97 3.99
CA ALA A 138 -3.58 19.01 3.94
C ALA A 138 -3.22 20.25 4.79
N PRO A 139 -3.92 21.38 4.60
CA PRO A 139 -3.87 22.51 5.52
C PRO A 139 -4.41 22.17 6.91
N THR A 140 -3.90 22.85 7.93
CA THR A 140 -4.51 22.84 9.26
C THR A 140 -5.88 23.54 9.17
N ILE A 141 -6.93 22.88 9.68
CA ILE A 141 -8.27 23.45 9.79
C ILE A 141 -8.48 23.82 11.26
N ASN A 142 -8.76 25.10 11.54
CA ASN A 142 -8.92 25.61 12.90
C ASN A 142 -10.38 25.59 13.40
N THR A 143 -11.32 25.18 12.55
CA THR A 143 -12.73 24.97 12.92
C THR A 143 -12.94 23.54 13.35
N GLN A 144 -13.94 23.27 14.19
CA GLN A 144 -14.35 21.88 14.46
C GLN A 144 -15.14 21.32 13.27
N PRO A 145 -15.12 20.00 13.05
CA PRO A 145 -16.05 19.37 12.12
C PRO A 145 -17.50 19.62 12.52
N ASN A 146 -18.37 19.75 11.51
CA ASN A 146 -19.79 20.10 11.70
C ASN A 146 -20.68 18.89 11.98
N SER A 147 -20.14 17.68 12.00
CA SER A 147 -20.87 16.43 12.26
C SER A 147 -19.89 15.36 12.74
N GLN A 148 -20.35 14.50 13.65
CA GLN A 148 -19.66 13.30 14.07
C GLN A 148 -20.46 12.11 13.55
N THR A 149 -19.88 11.36 12.62
CA THR A 149 -20.61 10.31 11.92
C THR A 149 -19.67 9.15 11.70
N GLN A 150 -20.08 7.97 12.13
CA GLN A 150 -19.33 6.75 11.98
C GLN A 150 -20.23 5.72 11.31
N LEU A 151 -19.76 5.17 10.19
CA LEU A 151 -20.44 4.07 9.51
C LEU A 151 -19.82 2.75 9.96
N LYS A 152 -20.67 1.77 10.27
CA LYS A 152 -20.26 0.44 10.72
C LYS A 152 -20.96 -0.62 9.89
N GLY A 153 -20.22 -1.61 9.43
CA GLY A 153 -20.80 -2.71 8.67
C GLY A 153 -19.99 -4.00 8.84
N THR A 154 -20.49 -5.06 8.21
CA THR A 154 -19.86 -6.38 8.21
C THR A 154 -19.79 -6.91 6.78
N ILE A 155 -18.68 -7.57 6.44
CA ILE A 155 -18.42 -8.15 5.13
C ILE A 155 -18.25 -9.67 5.23
N LEU A 156 -18.91 -10.40 4.33
CA LEU A 156 -18.78 -11.85 4.17
C LEU A 156 -18.20 -12.21 2.80
N LEU A 157 -17.64 -13.42 2.71
CA LEU A 157 -17.29 -14.08 1.45
C LEU A 157 -18.54 -14.69 0.79
N PRO A 158 -18.50 -14.98 -0.53
CA PRO A 158 -19.61 -15.60 -1.25
C PRO A 158 -20.13 -16.92 -0.67
N ASP A 159 -19.29 -17.65 0.06
CA ASP A 159 -19.62 -18.90 0.75
C ASP A 159 -20.24 -18.68 2.15
N GLY A 160 -20.42 -17.41 2.56
CA GLY A 160 -20.95 -17.02 3.86
C GLY A 160 -19.92 -16.97 4.99
N GLN A 161 -18.65 -17.26 4.72
CA GLN A 161 -17.58 -17.17 5.73
C GLN A 161 -17.16 -15.72 5.98
N ILE A 162 -16.58 -15.49 7.16
CA ILE A 162 -15.97 -14.20 7.51
C ILE A 162 -14.66 -14.05 6.73
N THR A 163 -14.49 -12.90 6.08
CA THR A 163 -13.17 -12.47 5.55
C THR A 163 -12.47 -11.60 6.59
N LYS A 164 -11.15 -11.79 6.75
CA LYS A 164 -10.33 -11.08 7.74
C LYS A 164 -9.44 -10.00 7.11
N ASP A 165 -9.38 -9.96 5.79
CA ASP A 165 -8.40 -9.18 5.05
C ASP A 165 -9.08 -8.48 3.88
N ALA A 166 -9.48 -7.23 4.08
CA ALA A 166 -9.86 -6.33 3.00
C ALA A 166 -9.56 -4.89 3.39
N ASN A 167 -9.24 -4.09 2.37
CA ASN A 167 -9.26 -2.64 2.48
C ASN A 167 -10.67 -2.15 2.18
N VAL A 168 -11.20 -1.30 3.05
CA VAL A 168 -12.51 -0.67 2.89
C VAL A 168 -12.28 0.81 2.66
N TYR A 169 -12.72 1.30 1.50
CA TYR A 169 -12.59 2.70 1.10
C TYR A 169 -13.94 3.38 1.12
N ALA A 170 -13.98 4.68 1.44
CA ALA A 170 -15.20 5.47 1.37
C ALA A 170 -14.94 6.86 0.78
N THR A 171 -15.90 7.36 0.01
CA THR A 171 -15.89 8.72 -0.51
C THR A 171 -17.31 9.23 -0.75
N ALA A 172 -17.45 10.53 -0.88
CA ALA A 172 -18.66 11.18 -1.36
C ALA A 172 -18.30 12.06 -2.56
N GLU A 173 -19.30 12.53 -3.31
CA GLU A 173 -19.04 13.47 -4.39
C GLU A 173 -18.32 14.73 -3.85
N ASN A 174 -17.17 15.06 -4.44
CA ASN A 174 -16.31 16.16 -4.01
C ASN A 174 -15.72 16.03 -2.58
N ALA A 175 -15.64 14.82 -2.03
CA ALA A 175 -14.93 14.53 -0.79
C ALA A 175 -13.61 13.78 -1.04
N GLN A 176 -12.73 13.80 -0.05
CA GLN A 176 -11.54 12.96 -0.04
C GLN A 176 -11.90 11.47 0.08
N VAL A 177 -10.94 10.62 -0.29
CA VAL A 177 -11.04 9.18 -0.03
C VAL A 177 -10.57 8.88 1.40
N LEU A 178 -11.41 8.17 2.14
CA LEU A 178 -11.06 7.55 3.41
C LEU A 178 -10.81 6.06 3.23
N SER A 179 -10.06 5.45 4.13
CA SER A 179 -9.91 4.00 4.20
C SER A 179 -9.80 3.47 5.62
N THR A 180 -10.17 2.22 5.78
CA THR A 180 -9.99 1.40 6.98
C THR A 180 -9.73 -0.05 6.57
N ILE A 181 -9.42 -0.91 7.54
CA ILE A 181 -9.23 -2.35 7.34
C ILE A 181 -10.37 -3.13 8.02
N LEU A 182 -10.62 -4.35 7.55
CA LEU A 182 -11.51 -5.27 8.26
C LEU A 182 -10.88 -5.76 9.57
N GLY A 183 -11.72 -5.86 10.60
CA GLY A 183 -11.45 -6.60 11.82
C GLY A 183 -11.50 -8.12 11.59
N GLU A 184 -11.06 -8.88 12.59
CA GLU A 184 -11.02 -10.35 12.52
C GLU A 184 -12.39 -11.02 12.41
N ASP A 185 -13.45 -10.30 12.78
CA ASP A 185 -14.85 -10.70 12.68
C ASP A 185 -15.53 -10.22 11.39
N GLY A 186 -14.76 -9.64 10.45
CA GLY A 186 -15.27 -9.08 9.20
C GLY A 186 -16.02 -7.77 9.38
N SER A 187 -15.96 -7.15 10.56
CA SER A 187 -16.50 -5.81 10.78
C SER A 187 -15.54 -4.73 10.26
N TYR A 188 -16.09 -3.58 9.87
CA TYR A 188 -15.31 -2.38 9.61
C TYR A 188 -15.98 -1.17 10.22
N SER A 189 -15.20 -0.12 10.45
CA SER A 189 -15.72 1.18 10.83
C SER A 189 -15.02 2.30 10.09
N LEU A 190 -15.82 3.16 9.46
CA LEU A 190 -15.39 4.35 8.75
C LEU A 190 -15.78 5.58 9.57
N ASP A 191 -14.79 6.32 10.05
CA ASP A 191 -15.02 7.61 10.71
C ASP A 191 -15.09 8.74 9.68
N LEU A 192 -16.30 9.26 9.47
CA LEU A 192 -16.55 10.39 8.57
C LEU A 192 -16.41 11.74 9.27
N THR A 193 -16.14 11.76 10.58
CA THR A 193 -16.10 13.00 11.39
C THR A 193 -15.13 14.02 10.82
N ALA A 194 -13.92 13.59 10.43
CA ALA A 194 -12.89 14.47 9.91
C ALA A 194 -12.75 14.43 8.38
N ILE A 195 -13.78 13.96 7.66
CA ILE A 195 -13.73 13.90 6.19
C ILE A 195 -13.58 15.30 5.60
N ARG A 196 -12.61 15.47 4.69
CA ARG A 196 -12.32 16.73 4.01
C ARG A 196 -12.95 16.77 2.62
N THR A 197 -13.11 17.97 2.08
CA THR A 197 -13.41 18.18 0.65
C THR A 197 -12.29 17.62 -0.22
N ALA A 198 -12.56 17.38 -1.51
CA ALA A 198 -11.58 16.83 -2.45
C ALA A 198 -10.30 17.69 -2.57
N ASN A 199 -10.40 19.01 -2.35
CA ASN A 199 -9.25 19.92 -2.30
C ASN A 199 -8.59 20.04 -0.92
N LEU A 200 -9.06 19.26 0.07
CA LEU A 200 -8.54 19.13 1.44
C LEU A 200 -8.62 20.39 2.32
N SER A 201 -9.17 21.49 1.79
CA SER A 201 -9.12 22.83 2.42
C SER A 201 -10.12 23.05 3.56
N SER A 202 -11.20 22.26 3.61
CA SER A 202 -12.21 22.33 4.66
C SER A 202 -12.78 20.95 4.98
N TYR A 203 -13.49 20.83 6.10
CA TYR A 203 -14.32 19.66 6.36
C TYR A 203 -15.47 19.59 5.36
N PHE A 204 -15.80 18.39 4.92
CA PHE A 204 -16.89 18.12 4.02
C PHE A 204 -18.23 18.14 4.80
N ASN A 205 -19.28 18.69 4.19
CA ASN A 205 -20.55 18.90 4.87
C ASN A 205 -21.45 17.67 4.77
N LEU A 206 -21.60 16.94 5.88
CA LEU A 206 -22.48 15.77 5.99
C LEU A 206 -23.94 16.14 6.26
N GLY A 207 -24.26 17.40 6.57
CA GLY A 207 -25.60 17.83 6.98
C GLY A 207 -26.70 17.70 5.92
N GLN A 208 -26.32 17.52 4.64
CA GLN A 208 -27.26 17.21 3.55
C GLN A 208 -27.48 15.71 3.34
N ASN A 209 -26.94 14.89 4.25
CA ASN A 209 -26.98 13.43 4.17
C ASN A 209 -26.58 12.89 2.78
N PRO A 210 -25.36 13.20 2.30
CA PRO A 210 -24.93 12.77 0.98
C PRO A 210 -24.82 11.25 0.90
N THR A 211 -24.90 10.72 -0.32
CA THR A 211 -24.57 9.33 -0.59
C THR A 211 -23.06 9.11 -0.45
N ILE A 212 -22.70 8.18 0.40
CA ILE A 212 -21.36 7.66 0.58
C ILE A 212 -21.21 6.42 -0.30
N LYS A 213 -20.16 6.44 -1.12
CA LYS A 213 -19.71 5.35 -1.97
C LYS A 213 -18.61 4.61 -1.24
N ILE A 214 -18.77 3.31 -1.05
CA ILE A 214 -17.83 2.44 -0.33
C ILE A 214 -17.34 1.34 -1.27
N LEU A 215 -16.03 1.16 -1.38
CA LEU A 215 -15.41 0.05 -2.08
C LEU A 215 -14.77 -0.88 -1.06
N VAL A 216 -15.12 -2.15 -1.10
CA VAL A 216 -14.46 -3.20 -0.33
C VAL A 216 -13.62 -4.03 -1.29
N ASP A 217 -12.34 -4.22 -0.96
CA ASP A 217 -11.38 -4.91 -1.81
C ASP A 217 -10.49 -5.85 -0.97
N ASN A 218 -10.62 -7.16 -1.19
CA ASN A 218 -9.79 -8.18 -0.54
C ASN A 218 -8.61 -8.65 -1.40
N GLY A 219 -8.27 -7.90 -2.47
CA GLY A 219 -7.19 -8.22 -3.41
C GLY A 219 -7.54 -9.27 -4.46
N ILE A 220 -8.71 -9.92 -4.35
CA ILE A 220 -9.25 -10.87 -5.33
C ILE A 220 -10.67 -10.47 -5.75
N LEU A 221 -11.54 -10.25 -4.78
CA LEU A 221 -12.95 -9.92 -4.91
C LEU A 221 -13.18 -8.49 -4.43
N LYS A 222 -14.11 -7.82 -5.11
CA LYS A 222 -14.50 -6.45 -4.80
C LYS A 222 -16.01 -6.34 -4.70
N SER A 223 -16.47 -5.35 -3.95
CA SER A 223 -17.87 -4.97 -3.84
C SER A 223 -17.99 -3.46 -3.66
N ASN A 224 -18.95 -2.86 -4.37
CA ASN A 224 -19.33 -1.48 -4.22
C ASN A 224 -20.60 -1.39 -3.36
N ILE A 225 -20.61 -0.47 -2.41
CA ILE A 225 -21.74 -0.24 -1.51
C ILE A 225 -22.08 1.25 -1.56
N SER A 226 -23.35 1.57 -1.77
CA SER A 226 -23.87 2.94 -1.65
C SER A 226 -24.76 3.04 -0.42
N VAL A 227 -24.54 4.06 0.39
CA VAL A 227 -25.22 4.25 1.68
C VAL A 227 -25.40 5.75 1.95
N PHE A 228 -26.43 6.14 2.70
CA PHE A 228 -26.52 7.53 3.18
C PHE A 228 -25.62 7.76 4.39
N ALA A 229 -25.03 8.96 4.50
CA ALA A 229 -24.11 9.31 5.58
C ALA A 229 -24.71 9.13 6.99
N ASN A 230 -26.02 9.29 7.17
CA ASN A 230 -26.70 9.14 8.45
C ASN A 230 -27.04 7.68 8.84
N GLN A 231 -26.77 6.70 7.97
CA GLN A 231 -26.99 5.29 8.27
C GLN A 231 -25.80 4.74 9.08
N GLU A 232 -25.77 5.01 10.39
CA GLU A 232 -24.68 4.56 11.30
C GLU A 232 -24.34 3.07 11.17
N THR A 233 -25.36 2.23 10.94
CA THR A 233 -25.22 0.78 10.72
C THR A 233 -25.62 0.40 9.31
N ILE A 234 -24.67 -0.19 8.58
CA ILE A 234 -24.82 -0.70 7.22
C ILE A 234 -25.17 -2.19 7.29
N PRO A 235 -26.18 -2.67 6.55
CA PRO A 235 -26.47 -4.10 6.45
C PRO A 235 -25.25 -4.89 5.96
N THR A 236 -25.17 -6.16 6.37
CA THR A 236 -24.09 -7.06 5.93
C THR A 236 -24.07 -7.19 4.42
N ALA A 237 -22.88 -7.04 3.82
CA ALA A 237 -22.66 -7.20 2.40
C ALA A 237 -21.75 -8.41 2.13
N THR A 238 -21.94 -9.04 0.97
CA THR A 238 -21.12 -10.17 0.53
C THR A 238 -20.24 -9.74 -0.64
N LEU A 239 -18.94 -10.06 -0.56
CA LEU A 239 -17.99 -9.77 -1.65
C LEU A 239 -18.47 -10.36 -2.99
N SER A 240 -18.06 -9.72 -4.10
CA SER A 240 -18.49 -10.01 -5.49
C SER A 240 -19.88 -9.51 -5.88
N PHE A 241 -20.60 -8.86 -4.96
CA PHE A 241 -21.90 -8.25 -5.22
C PHE A 241 -21.89 -6.77 -4.84
N ASP A 242 -22.57 -5.94 -5.62
CA ASP A 242 -22.71 -4.51 -5.34
C ASP A 242 -24.06 -4.22 -4.67
N TYR A 243 -24.13 -3.28 -3.72
CA TYR A 243 -25.31 -3.02 -2.89
C TYR A 243 -25.67 -1.55 -2.79
N ASP A 244 -26.95 -1.22 -2.96
CA ASP A 244 -27.45 0.15 -2.83
C ASP A 244 -28.41 0.26 -1.64
N PHE A 245 -27.84 0.48 -0.46
CA PHE A 245 -28.56 0.68 0.79
C PHE A 245 -29.17 2.08 0.93
N ALA A 246 -28.86 3.00 0.01
CA ALA A 246 -29.55 4.28 -0.05
C ALA A 246 -30.98 4.14 -0.61
N VAL A 247 -31.23 3.12 -1.45
CA VAL A 247 -32.56 2.85 -2.02
C VAL A 247 -33.35 1.81 -1.21
N ASN A 248 -32.67 0.76 -0.74
CA ASN A 248 -33.31 -0.33 0.00
C ASN A 248 -32.37 -0.88 1.08
N ASN A 249 -32.79 -0.88 2.34
CA ASN A 249 -31.99 -1.40 3.46
C ASN A 249 -31.91 -2.95 3.50
N GLN A 250 -32.40 -3.66 2.49
CA GLN A 250 -32.23 -5.11 2.34
C GLN A 250 -30.97 -5.41 1.53
N PRO A 251 -30.18 -6.45 1.91
CA PRO A 251 -28.95 -6.85 1.22
C PRO A 251 -29.23 -7.58 -0.09
N VAL A 252 -29.79 -6.85 -1.06
CA VAL A 252 -30.03 -7.34 -2.42
C VAL A 252 -29.02 -6.68 -3.35
N ALA A 253 -28.32 -7.50 -4.13
CA ALA A 253 -27.36 -7.00 -5.10
C ALA A 253 -28.05 -6.07 -6.12
N SER A 254 -27.44 -4.92 -6.40
CA SER A 254 -27.97 -3.90 -7.31
C SER A 254 -26.89 -3.31 -8.20
N LYS A 255 -27.17 -3.23 -9.50
CA LYS A 255 -26.32 -2.51 -10.45
C LYS A 255 -26.21 -1.01 -10.18
N SER A 256 -27.18 -0.41 -9.46
CA SER A 256 -27.11 1.02 -9.12
C SER A 256 -25.95 1.37 -8.19
N ALA A 257 -25.38 0.37 -7.51
CA ALA A 257 -24.22 0.53 -6.67
C ALA A 257 -22.89 0.42 -7.43
N GLU A 258 -22.88 0.04 -8.71
CA GLU A 258 -21.66 0.08 -9.52
C GLU A 258 -21.25 1.53 -9.75
N PHE A 259 -20.04 1.91 -9.31
CA PHE A 259 -19.48 3.23 -9.56
C PHE A 259 -17.96 3.20 -9.72
N SER A 260 -17.44 4.19 -10.41
CA SER A 260 -16.04 4.60 -10.29
C SER A 260 -15.95 5.71 -9.24
N GLY A 261 -14.81 5.80 -8.56
CA GLY A 261 -14.64 6.78 -7.47
C GLY A 261 -13.36 6.63 -6.66
N PHE A 262 -12.61 5.55 -6.86
CA PHE A 262 -11.38 5.27 -6.13
C PHE A 262 -10.22 5.19 -7.11
N ALA A 263 -9.55 6.33 -7.32
CA ALA A 263 -8.31 6.34 -8.12
C ALA A 263 -7.29 5.37 -7.52
N SER A 264 -6.64 4.58 -8.36
CA SER A 264 -5.42 3.85 -8.00
C SER A 264 -4.24 4.53 -8.68
N LEU A 265 -3.11 4.49 -8.00
CA LEU A 265 -1.81 4.77 -8.57
C LEU A 265 -1.36 3.51 -9.30
N SER A 266 -1.01 3.68 -10.57
CA SER A 266 -0.40 2.62 -11.35
C SER A 266 0.98 2.35 -10.77
N VAL A 267 1.18 1.12 -10.31
CA VAL A 267 2.52 0.59 -10.11
C VAL A 267 2.84 -0.10 -11.43
N GLU A 268 3.64 0.57 -12.26
CA GLU A 268 4.21 -0.15 -13.41
C GLU A 268 5.06 -1.27 -12.82
N GLU A 269 4.76 -2.52 -13.21
CA GLU A 269 5.79 -3.56 -13.12
C GLU A 269 6.99 -2.96 -13.84
N GLN A 270 8.10 -2.79 -13.12
CA GLN A 270 9.38 -2.60 -13.77
C GLN A 270 9.63 -3.87 -14.59
N SER A 271 9.10 -3.91 -15.82
CA SER A 271 9.76 -4.56 -16.95
C SER A 271 11.10 -3.85 -17.02
N GLN A 272 12.06 -4.43 -16.30
CA GLN A 272 13.30 -3.76 -15.93
C GLN A 272 13.89 -3.07 -17.15
N ASN A 273 13.94 -1.74 -17.10
CA ASN A 273 14.67 -0.94 -18.06
C ASN A 273 16.14 -1.39 -17.97
N THR A 274 16.58 -2.17 -18.96
CA THR A 274 17.87 -2.87 -19.03
C THR A 274 19.08 -1.95 -19.17
N SER A 275 18.90 -0.65 -18.93
CA SER A 275 19.96 0.36 -19.10
C SER A 275 20.75 0.67 -17.81
N ASN A 276 20.25 0.29 -16.62
CA ASN A 276 20.93 0.57 -15.34
C ASN A 276 21.33 -0.67 -14.51
N ARG A 277 21.05 -1.90 -14.97
CA ARG A 277 21.46 -3.16 -14.28
C ARG A 277 22.96 -3.43 -14.30
N ASN A 278 23.74 -2.56 -14.94
CA ASN A 278 25.16 -2.79 -15.20
C ASN A 278 26.09 -2.12 -14.18
N VAL A 279 25.56 -1.35 -13.22
CA VAL A 279 26.33 -0.66 -12.19
C VAL A 279 25.95 -1.22 -10.82
N PRO A 280 26.89 -1.83 -10.07
CA PRO A 280 26.63 -2.25 -8.70
C PRO A 280 26.17 -1.07 -7.82
N GLN A 281 25.33 -1.33 -6.82
CA GLN A 281 24.79 -0.31 -5.92
C GLN A 281 24.55 -0.87 -4.52
N ILE A 282 24.60 0.02 -3.53
CA ILE A 282 24.06 -0.21 -2.19
C ILE A 282 22.73 0.52 -2.12
N VAL A 283 21.65 -0.22 -1.86
CA VAL A 283 20.28 0.33 -1.74
C VAL A 283 19.93 0.55 -0.27
N LEU A 284 20.31 -0.39 0.59
CA LEU A 284 20.32 -0.26 2.05
C LEU A 284 21.69 -0.68 2.62
N PRO A 285 22.31 0.14 3.49
CA PRO A 285 21.78 1.38 4.03
C PRO A 285 21.89 2.50 2.99
N ARG A 286 21.14 3.57 3.20
CA ARG A 286 21.41 4.84 2.52
C ARG A 286 22.45 5.63 3.26
N LYS A 287 22.97 6.68 2.61
CA LYS A 287 23.94 7.58 3.22
C LYS A 287 23.43 8.12 4.54
N ASP A 288 24.18 7.82 5.60
CA ASP A 288 23.94 8.26 6.97
C ASP A 288 22.59 7.74 7.55
N GLN A 289 22.05 6.63 7.01
CA GLN A 289 20.84 6.01 7.52
C GLN A 289 21.03 5.50 8.95
N GLU A 290 20.01 5.67 9.80
CA GLU A 290 20.01 5.20 11.19
C GLU A 290 19.20 3.91 11.35
N PHE A 291 19.68 2.99 12.19
CA PHE A 291 19.01 1.75 12.54
C PHE A 291 18.84 1.63 14.06
N SER A 292 17.62 1.32 14.49
CA SER A 292 17.34 0.89 15.87
C SER A 292 17.57 -0.60 16.09
N ASP A 293 17.65 -1.38 15.00
CA ASP A 293 18.03 -2.79 15.01
C ASP A 293 19.57 -2.90 14.99
N GLN A 294 20.15 -3.66 15.92
CA GLN A 294 21.58 -3.92 15.97
C GLN A 294 22.02 -4.95 14.91
N GLN A 295 21.10 -5.63 14.25
CA GLN A 295 21.36 -6.52 13.12
C GLN A 295 20.62 -6.03 11.87
N PRO A 296 20.93 -4.81 11.38
CA PRO A 296 20.22 -4.23 10.25
C PRO A 296 20.38 -5.09 9.00
N GLN A 297 19.34 -5.09 8.17
CA GLN A 297 19.37 -5.75 6.87
C GLN A 297 19.93 -4.80 5.82
N PHE A 298 20.98 -5.24 5.13
CA PHE A 298 21.60 -4.55 4.01
C PHE A 298 21.17 -5.20 2.69
N ASN A 299 21.03 -4.38 1.65
CA ASN A 299 20.76 -4.87 0.31
C ASN A 299 21.27 -3.91 -0.76
N GLY A 300 21.31 -4.41 -1.98
CA GLY A 300 21.70 -3.61 -3.12
C GLY A 300 21.63 -4.37 -4.43
N LEU A 301 22.23 -3.78 -5.45
CA LEU A 301 22.25 -4.34 -6.81
C LEU A 301 23.67 -4.75 -7.19
N ALA A 302 23.76 -5.86 -7.91
CA ALA A 302 24.94 -6.37 -8.59
C ALA A 302 24.48 -7.07 -9.88
N LEU A 303 25.40 -7.61 -10.66
CA LEU A 303 25.03 -8.48 -11.78
C LEU A 303 24.25 -9.70 -11.27
N PRO A 304 23.28 -10.25 -12.03
CA PRO A 304 22.56 -11.46 -11.62
C PRO A 304 23.48 -12.67 -11.34
N ASN A 305 23.18 -13.43 -10.29
CA ASN A 305 23.93 -14.63 -9.87
C ASN A 305 25.44 -14.38 -9.65
N GLN A 306 25.80 -13.16 -9.25
CA GLN A 306 27.18 -12.72 -9.08
C GLN A 306 27.56 -12.68 -7.60
N GLU A 307 28.80 -13.04 -7.31
CA GLU A 307 29.36 -12.88 -5.97
C GLU A 307 29.60 -11.39 -5.65
N VAL A 308 29.10 -10.95 -4.48
CA VAL A 308 29.30 -9.63 -3.89
C VAL A 308 30.03 -9.83 -2.57
N THR A 309 31.25 -9.30 -2.47
CA THR A 309 31.97 -9.24 -1.20
C THR A 309 31.44 -8.05 -0.42
N VAL A 310 30.96 -8.27 0.80
CA VAL A 310 30.40 -7.25 1.68
C VAL A 310 31.30 -7.12 2.90
N THR A 311 31.74 -5.90 3.19
CA THR A 311 32.56 -5.57 4.35
C THR A 311 31.86 -4.50 5.18
N ILE A 312 31.61 -4.76 6.45
CA ILE A 312 31.18 -3.75 7.42
C ILE A 312 32.40 -3.31 8.20
N HIS A 313 32.73 -2.02 8.12
CA HIS A 313 33.75 -1.39 8.93
C HIS A 313 33.10 -0.81 10.19
N SER A 314 33.43 -1.47 11.29
CA SER A 314 33.04 -1.20 12.68
C SER A 314 34.30 -1.40 13.55
N GLU A 315 34.16 -1.34 14.89
CA GLU A 315 35.26 -1.71 15.79
C GLU A 315 35.73 -3.17 15.56
N GLU A 316 34.78 -4.08 15.32
CA GLU A 316 35.02 -5.46 14.88
C GLU A 316 34.52 -5.67 13.45
N SER A 317 35.42 -5.52 12.47
CA SER A 317 35.05 -5.60 11.06
C SER A 317 34.47 -6.96 10.66
N ILE A 318 33.38 -6.96 9.92
CA ILE A 318 32.75 -8.17 9.38
C ILE A 318 32.98 -8.21 7.88
N GLU A 319 33.51 -9.32 7.36
CA GLU A 319 33.64 -9.56 5.91
C GLU A 319 32.91 -10.86 5.54
N THR A 320 32.10 -10.80 4.50
CA THR A 320 31.38 -11.97 3.97
C THR A 320 31.22 -11.90 2.47
N LYS A 321 30.77 -13.00 1.88
CA LYS A 321 30.41 -13.09 0.47
C LYS A 321 28.95 -13.51 0.36
N VAL A 322 28.18 -12.73 -0.38
CA VAL A 322 26.79 -13.02 -0.72
C VAL A 322 26.64 -13.12 -2.23
N THR A 323 25.69 -13.92 -2.69
CA THR A 323 25.38 -14.05 -4.11
C THR A 323 24.12 -13.24 -4.40
N SER A 324 24.18 -12.37 -5.40
CA SER A 324 22.97 -11.73 -5.91
C SER A 324 22.05 -12.74 -6.59
N ASP A 325 20.75 -12.52 -6.53
CA ASP A 325 19.76 -13.41 -7.12
C ASP A 325 19.71 -13.31 -8.67
N ALA A 326 18.74 -14.00 -9.29
CA ALA A 326 18.51 -13.96 -10.73
C ALA A 326 18.10 -12.56 -11.25
N ASN A 327 17.70 -11.66 -10.35
CA ASN A 327 17.35 -10.27 -10.65
C ASN A 327 18.52 -9.30 -10.42
N GLY A 328 19.62 -9.75 -9.79
CA GLY A 328 20.77 -8.94 -9.43
C GLY A 328 20.69 -8.33 -8.04
N VAL A 329 19.70 -8.70 -7.22
CA VAL A 329 19.54 -8.20 -5.87
C VAL A 329 20.39 -9.04 -4.91
N TRP A 330 21.23 -8.40 -4.11
CA TRP A 330 21.97 -9.05 -3.03
C TRP A 330 21.44 -8.59 -1.67
N ARG A 331 21.54 -9.47 -0.67
CA ARG A 331 21.06 -9.24 0.69
C ARG A 331 22.09 -9.74 1.69
N PHE A 332 22.31 -8.99 2.76
CA PHE A 332 23.17 -9.38 3.87
C PHE A 332 22.59 -8.94 5.20
N ARG A 333 22.57 -9.84 6.18
CA ARG A 333 22.26 -9.54 7.59
C ARG A 333 23.40 -10.06 8.47
N PRO A 334 24.01 -9.23 9.33
CA PRO A 334 25.06 -9.67 10.24
C PRO A 334 24.56 -10.75 11.21
N GLU A 335 25.34 -11.84 11.38
CA GLU A 335 25.02 -12.90 12.34
C GLU A 335 25.19 -12.44 13.80
N GLN A 336 26.10 -11.50 14.04
CA GLN A 336 26.32 -10.88 15.35
C GLN A 336 25.77 -9.44 15.37
N PRO A 337 25.20 -8.99 16.50
CA PRO A 337 24.78 -7.60 16.67
C PRO A 337 25.97 -6.64 16.46
N LEU A 338 25.75 -5.60 15.65
CA LEU A 338 26.67 -4.49 15.51
C LEU A 338 26.65 -3.63 16.78
N SER A 339 27.81 -3.14 17.19
CA SER A 339 27.92 -2.20 18.31
C SER A 339 27.17 -0.90 18.00
N PRO A 340 26.61 -0.22 19.01
CA PRO A 340 26.03 1.12 18.81
C PRO A 340 27.10 2.11 18.34
N GLY A 341 26.80 2.89 17.31
CA GLY A 341 27.73 3.85 16.74
C GLY A 341 27.62 4.01 15.23
N GLN A 342 28.53 4.79 14.67
CA GLN A 342 28.66 4.97 13.22
C GLN A 342 29.47 3.83 12.61
N HIS A 343 29.01 3.34 11.47
CA HIS A 343 29.61 2.25 10.70
C HIS A 343 29.66 2.63 9.21
N THR A 344 30.43 1.88 8.43
CA THR A 344 30.34 1.93 6.98
C THR A 344 30.21 0.53 6.39
N ILE A 345 29.46 0.38 5.31
CA ILE A 345 29.40 -0.84 4.51
C ILE A 345 30.12 -0.58 3.19
N THR A 346 30.98 -1.49 2.79
CA THR A 346 31.64 -1.51 1.48
C THR A 346 31.21 -2.77 0.74
N ILE A 347 30.84 -2.64 -0.53
CA ILE A 347 30.65 -3.79 -1.41
C ILE A 347 31.70 -3.80 -2.51
N VAL A 348 32.19 -4.98 -2.85
CA VAL A 348 33.08 -5.23 -3.99
C VAL A 348 32.48 -6.30 -4.88
N THR A 349 32.18 -5.97 -6.13
CA THR A 349 31.64 -6.90 -7.12
C THR A 349 31.97 -6.47 -8.55
N ARG A 350 31.73 -7.34 -9.54
CA ARG A 350 32.00 -7.05 -10.96
C ARG A 350 30.83 -6.28 -11.59
N ASP A 351 31.15 -5.30 -12.42
CA ASP A 351 30.19 -4.64 -13.31
C ASP A 351 30.03 -5.39 -14.64
N ALA A 352 29.13 -4.93 -15.51
CA ALA A 352 28.85 -5.58 -16.79
C ALA A 352 30.02 -5.60 -17.78
N PHE A 353 31.06 -4.80 -17.56
CA PHE A 353 32.29 -4.82 -18.34
C PHE A 353 33.35 -5.77 -17.74
N GLY A 354 33.00 -6.47 -16.66
CA GLY A 354 33.89 -7.39 -15.94
C GLY A 354 34.87 -6.69 -14.99
N LEU A 355 34.74 -5.37 -14.78
CA LEU A 355 35.60 -4.59 -13.89
C LEU A 355 35.10 -4.70 -12.45
N LEU A 356 36.01 -4.84 -11.48
CA LEU A 356 35.66 -4.76 -10.06
C LEU A 356 35.31 -3.33 -9.68
N ARG A 357 34.14 -3.15 -9.06
CA ARG A 357 33.66 -1.90 -8.47
C ARG A 357 33.66 -2.03 -6.96
N SER A 358 34.05 -0.94 -6.30
CA SER A 358 33.98 -0.78 -4.85
C SER A 358 33.08 0.40 -4.52
N ILE A 359 32.09 0.19 -3.65
CA ILE A 359 31.09 1.20 -3.27
C ILE A 359 30.97 1.19 -1.76
N THR A 360 30.99 2.36 -1.13
CA THR A 360 30.94 2.49 0.33
C THR A 360 29.79 3.40 0.75
N GLN A 361 29.10 3.03 1.82
CA GLN A 361 28.00 3.80 2.40
C GLN A 361 28.09 3.84 3.92
N SER A 362 27.92 5.02 4.51
CA SER A 362 27.84 5.24 5.96
C SER A 362 26.44 4.96 6.52
N PHE A 363 26.37 4.49 7.76
CA PHE A 363 25.14 4.31 8.53
C PHE A 363 25.41 4.34 10.05
N THR A 364 24.36 4.46 10.87
CA THR A 364 24.47 4.51 12.34
C THR A 364 23.56 3.45 12.96
N VAL A 365 24.04 2.75 14.00
CA VAL A 365 23.27 1.79 14.80
C VAL A 365 23.08 2.34 16.21
N PHE A 366 21.85 2.33 16.74
CA PHE A 366 21.57 2.75 18.11
C PHE A 366 21.67 1.60 19.12
N ALA A 367 21.78 1.94 20.41
CA ALA A 367 21.76 0.96 21.48
C ALA A 367 20.40 0.26 21.58
N GLN A 368 20.40 -1.05 21.87
CA GLN A 368 19.16 -1.78 22.08
C GLN A 368 18.34 -1.15 23.22
N GLY A 369 17.09 -0.77 22.94
CA GLY A 369 16.22 -0.10 23.92
C GLY A 369 16.34 1.43 23.98
N THR A 370 17.22 2.07 23.19
CA THR A 370 17.08 3.50 22.92
C THR A 370 15.96 3.73 21.91
N GLN A 371 14.76 4.03 22.43
CA GLN A 371 13.84 4.91 21.71
C GLN A 371 14.63 6.14 21.29
N VAL A 372 14.51 6.58 20.03
CA VAL A 372 14.89 7.95 19.65
C VAL A 372 13.97 8.87 20.44
N ASN A 373 14.37 9.16 21.67
CA ASN A 373 13.87 10.30 22.40
C ASN A 373 14.48 11.48 21.62
N GLN A 374 13.76 11.96 20.61
CA GLN A 374 14.01 13.31 20.13
C GLN A 374 14.15 14.16 21.38
N SER A 375 15.27 14.88 21.49
CA SER A 375 15.58 15.73 22.63
C SER A 375 14.30 16.40 23.10
N ALA A 376 13.78 15.96 24.25
CA ALA A 376 12.84 16.75 24.98
C ALA A 376 13.58 18.06 25.24
N THR A 377 13.03 19.16 24.75
CA THR A 377 13.32 20.51 25.24
C THR A 377 13.59 20.42 26.74
N PRO A 378 14.70 20.99 27.28
CA PRO A 378 15.08 20.76 28.66
C PRO A 378 13.89 21.03 29.57
N SER A 379 13.53 19.99 30.33
CA SER A 379 12.53 20.04 31.38
C SER A 379 12.76 21.28 32.24
N ALA A 380 11.75 22.14 32.35
CA ALA A 380 11.78 23.26 33.27
C ALA A 380 12.02 22.71 34.69
N THR A 381 13.20 22.97 35.24
CA THR A 381 13.46 22.72 36.66
C THR A 381 12.56 23.65 37.46
N PRO A 382 11.67 23.15 38.34
CA PRO A 382 10.91 24.03 39.21
C PRO A 382 11.89 24.73 40.15
N THR A 383 12.15 26.01 39.91
CA THR A 383 12.91 26.84 40.84
C THR A 383 11.97 27.16 42.00
N LEU A 384 12.20 26.53 43.16
CA LEU A 384 11.61 26.97 44.42
C LEU A 384 12.15 28.37 44.73
N SER A 385 11.40 29.38 44.31
CA SER A 385 11.65 30.77 44.66
C SER A 385 11.11 31.00 46.07
N LEU A 386 11.98 31.34 47.02
CA LEU A 386 11.57 31.86 48.33
C LEU A 386 10.65 33.08 48.13
N PRO A 387 9.60 33.28 48.96
CA PRO A 387 8.69 34.39 48.81
C PRO A 387 9.44 35.71 48.97
N THR A 388 9.60 36.43 47.87
CA THR A 388 10.12 37.79 47.89
C THR A 388 8.94 38.72 48.14
N LYS A 389 9.08 39.65 49.10
CA LYS A 389 8.02 40.53 49.59
C LYS A 389 7.22 41.17 48.45
N THR A 390 5.91 41.04 48.56
CA THR A 390 4.89 41.67 47.73
C THR A 390 5.17 43.16 47.52
N PRO A 391 5.33 43.66 46.28
CA PRO A 391 5.25 45.09 46.04
C PRO A 391 3.80 45.55 46.22
N THR A 392 3.62 46.50 47.15
CA THR A 392 2.37 47.22 47.38
C THR A 392 1.87 47.88 46.09
N PRO A 393 0.60 47.68 45.68
CA PRO A 393 0.08 48.32 44.48
C PRO A 393 0.01 49.84 44.68
N THR A 394 0.74 50.58 43.85
CA THR A 394 0.57 52.03 43.71
C THR A 394 -0.64 52.28 42.81
N ILE A 395 -1.66 52.92 43.36
CA ILE A 395 -2.90 53.25 42.64
C ILE A 395 -2.58 54.38 41.67
N LYS A 396 -2.61 54.11 40.36
CA LYS A 396 -2.64 55.16 39.34
C LYS A 396 -4.11 55.53 39.08
N PRO A 397 -4.53 56.79 39.23
CA PRO A 397 -5.90 57.19 38.93
C PRO A 397 -6.16 57.07 37.42
N THR A 398 -7.11 56.22 37.06
CA THR A 398 -7.63 56.09 35.69
C THR A 398 -8.88 56.95 35.58
N ASN A 399 -8.90 57.85 34.59
CA ASN A 399 -10.02 58.77 34.35
C ASN A 399 -11.30 57.99 34.07
N THR A 400 -12.34 58.34 34.82
CA THR A 400 -13.72 57.86 34.68
C THR A 400 -14.30 58.27 33.32
N PRO A 401 -14.89 57.34 32.53
CA PRO A 401 -15.62 57.73 31.33
C PRO A 401 -16.94 58.42 31.71
N THR A 402 -17.11 59.63 31.18
CA THR A 402 -18.34 60.44 31.27
C THR A 402 -19.50 59.72 30.55
N PRO A 403 -20.71 59.63 31.15
CA PRO A 403 -21.86 59.01 30.50
C PRO A 403 -22.44 59.89 29.39
N THR A 404 -22.44 59.39 28.15
CA THR A 404 -23.14 60.00 27.02
C THR A 404 -24.64 59.74 27.13
N ARG A 405 -25.44 60.80 27.16
CA ARG A 405 -26.91 60.76 27.18
C ARG A 405 -27.46 60.36 25.80
N THR A 406 -28.23 59.28 25.75
CA THR A 406 -29.04 58.88 24.60
C THR A 406 -30.29 59.77 24.50
N PRO A 407 -30.63 60.36 23.34
CA PRO A 407 -31.84 61.16 23.19
C PRO A 407 -33.11 60.29 23.21
N THR A 408 -34.08 60.74 24.00
CA THR A 408 -35.43 60.22 24.17
C THR A 408 -36.30 60.48 22.93
N PRO A 409 -37.02 59.49 22.37
CA PRO A 409 -38.06 59.74 21.37
C PRO A 409 -39.38 60.21 22.02
N THR A 410 -39.90 61.32 21.51
CA THR A 410 -41.17 61.99 21.85
C THR A 410 -42.39 61.20 21.30
N PRO A 411 -43.54 61.16 22.01
CA PRO A 411 -44.66 60.27 21.67
C PRO A 411 -45.59 60.83 20.57
N ARG A 412 -46.13 59.96 19.72
CA ARG A 412 -47.24 60.28 18.81
C ARG A 412 -48.52 59.53 19.24
N VAL A 413 -49.60 60.28 19.31
CA VAL A 413 -50.92 59.91 19.84
C VAL A 413 -51.72 59.00 18.88
N ILE A 414 -52.59 58.22 19.53
CA ILE A 414 -53.51 57.15 19.13
C ILE A 414 -54.53 57.55 18.04
N GLY A 415 -54.90 56.57 17.20
CA GLY A 415 -56.07 56.63 16.33
C GLY A 415 -56.64 55.25 15.97
N GLN A 416 -57.64 54.83 16.76
CA GLN A 416 -58.77 53.95 16.46
C GLN A 416 -58.57 52.43 16.29
N ALA A 417 -59.40 51.73 17.08
CA ALA A 417 -59.61 50.30 17.13
C ALA A 417 -60.59 49.84 16.04
N LEU A 418 -60.32 48.69 15.42
CA LEU A 418 -61.34 47.80 14.89
C LEU A 418 -61.01 46.34 15.25
N THR A 419 -62.05 45.69 15.74
CA THR A 419 -62.21 44.35 16.30
C THR A 419 -61.75 43.24 15.34
N PRO A 420 -61.05 42.18 15.79
CA PRO A 420 -60.87 40.98 14.98
C PRO A 420 -62.14 40.13 14.97
N THR A 421 -62.77 40.00 13.80
CA THR A 421 -63.80 38.99 13.51
C THR A 421 -63.14 37.61 13.36
N PRO A 422 -63.68 36.52 13.94
CA PRO A 422 -63.09 35.19 13.81
C PRO A 422 -63.25 34.67 12.36
N THR A 423 -62.13 34.51 11.65
CA THR A 423 -62.11 33.84 10.35
C THR A 423 -62.18 32.33 10.55
N LYS A 424 -63.21 31.70 9.99
CA LYS A 424 -63.42 30.25 10.01
C LYS A 424 -62.34 29.54 9.20
N THR A 425 -61.82 28.48 9.79
CA THR A 425 -61.00 27.41 9.20
C THR A 425 -61.57 26.94 7.85
N PRO A 426 -60.78 26.91 6.76
CA PRO A 426 -61.21 26.26 5.53
C PRO A 426 -61.17 24.74 5.68
N THR A 427 -62.34 24.12 5.54
CA THR A 427 -62.52 22.68 5.36
C THR A 427 -61.88 22.24 4.04
N PRO A 428 -61.09 21.14 4.00
CA PRO A 428 -60.53 20.64 2.75
C PRO A 428 -61.65 20.12 1.85
N THR A 429 -61.80 20.74 0.68
CA THR A 429 -62.70 20.25 -0.38
C THR A 429 -61.99 19.14 -1.14
N ILE A 430 -62.51 17.91 -1.06
CA ILE A 430 -62.03 16.78 -1.83
C ILE A 430 -62.44 17.02 -3.29
N LYS A 431 -61.46 17.24 -4.18
CA LYS A 431 -61.68 17.23 -5.62
C LYS A 431 -61.82 15.77 -6.08
N PRO A 432 -62.87 15.38 -6.82
CA PRO A 432 -62.92 14.04 -7.39
C PRO A 432 -61.80 13.89 -8.42
N THR A 433 -60.85 13.01 -8.12
CA THR A 433 -59.84 12.55 -9.07
C THR A 433 -60.50 11.56 -10.01
N ASN A 434 -60.48 11.85 -11.31
CA ASN A 434 -60.95 10.94 -12.34
C ASN A 434 -60.17 9.62 -12.27
N THR A 435 -60.89 8.52 -12.07
CA THR A 435 -60.40 7.15 -12.22
C THR A 435 -59.84 6.97 -13.64
N PRO A 436 -58.58 6.55 -13.82
CA PRO A 436 -58.08 6.21 -15.15
C PRO A 436 -58.84 5.00 -15.69
N THR A 437 -59.41 5.16 -16.88
CA THR A 437 -60.01 4.09 -17.67
C THR A 437 -58.91 3.09 -18.06
N PRO A 438 -59.15 1.76 -18.00
CA PRO A 438 -58.14 0.78 -18.37
C PRO A 438 -57.82 0.90 -19.87
N THR A 439 -56.60 1.35 -20.18
CA THR A 439 -56.05 1.33 -21.53
C THR A 439 -55.84 -0.13 -21.93
N ARG A 440 -56.45 -0.55 -23.04
CA ARG A 440 -56.25 -1.89 -23.61
C ARG A 440 -54.78 -2.07 -23.97
N THR A 441 -54.17 -3.12 -23.43
CA THR A 441 -52.85 -3.62 -23.82
C THR A 441 -52.84 -3.93 -25.33
N PRO A 442 -51.95 -3.36 -26.15
CA PRO A 442 -51.82 -3.77 -27.53
C PRO A 442 -51.27 -5.21 -27.59
N THR A 443 -51.96 -6.05 -28.35
CA THR A 443 -51.52 -7.40 -28.71
C THR A 443 -50.15 -7.33 -29.41
N PRO A 444 -49.14 -8.12 -29.01
CA PRO A 444 -47.86 -8.12 -29.69
C PRO A 444 -48.03 -8.66 -31.12
N THR A 445 -47.66 -7.85 -32.10
CA THR A 445 -47.46 -8.28 -33.49
C THR A 445 -46.27 -9.24 -33.55
N PRO A 446 -46.38 -10.41 -34.21
CA PRO A 446 -45.25 -11.31 -34.37
C PRO A 446 -44.18 -10.66 -35.28
N THR A 447 -43.03 -10.35 -34.70
CA THR A 447 -41.83 -9.93 -35.45
C THR A 447 -41.23 -11.15 -36.17
N PRO A 448 -40.85 -11.05 -37.46
CA PRO A 448 -40.31 -12.17 -38.21
C PRO A 448 -38.98 -12.67 -37.65
N THR A 449 -38.92 -13.99 -37.48
CA THR A 449 -37.73 -14.78 -37.12
C THR A 449 -36.59 -14.51 -38.11
N THR A 450 -35.54 -13.84 -37.65
CA THR A 450 -34.23 -13.88 -38.32
C THR A 450 -33.41 -14.99 -37.68
N ALA A 451 -32.98 -15.95 -38.51
CA ALA A 451 -32.14 -17.06 -38.10
C ALA A 451 -30.83 -16.54 -37.51
N ILE A 452 -30.56 -16.90 -36.25
CA ILE A 452 -29.27 -16.65 -35.59
C ILE A 452 -28.42 -17.90 -35.82
N SER A 453 -27.29 -17.70 -36.51
CA SER A 453 -26.25 -18.71 -36.67
C SER A 453 -25.66 -19.05 -35.29
N GLN A 454 -25.47 -20.34 -35.02
CA GLN A 454 -24.80 -20.82 -33.82
C GLN A 454 -23.38 -20.25 -33.74
N ILE A 455 -23.11 -19.41 -32.73
CA ILE A 455 -21.75 -19.17 -32.26
C ILE A 455 -21.55 -19.96 -30.97
N SER A 456 -20.73 -20.99 -31.06
CA SER A 456 -20.18 -21.72 -29.91
C SER A 456 -19.39 -20.74 -29.00
N PRO A 457 -19.38 -20.93 -27.67
CA PRO A 457 -18.55 -20.12 -26.79
C PRO A 457 -17.08 -20.43 -27.06
N THR A 458 -16.35 -19.49 -27.69
CA THR A 458 -14.90 -19.49 -27.68
C THR A 458 -14.44 -19.03 -26.29
N VAL A 459 -13.92 -19.96 -25.50
CA VAL A 459 -13.15 -19.65 -24.30
C VAL A 459 -11.95 -18.81 -24.74
N SER A 460 -11.96 -17.53 -24.39
CA SER A 460 -10.82 -16.64 -24.53
C SER A 460 -9.80 -16.98 -23.45
N ILE A 461 -8.89 -17.90 -23.79
CA ILE A 461 -7.65 -18.11 -23.04
C ILE A 461 -6.83 -16.82 -23.12
N ALA A 462 -6.38 -16.33 -21.97
CA ALA A 462 -5.44 -15.22 -21.86
C ALA A 462 -4.21 -15.46 -22.76
N PRO A 463 -3.60 -14.40 -23.33
CA PRO A 463 -2.37 -14.57 -24.11
C PRO A 463 -1.29 -15.17 -23.20
N PRO A 464 -0.51 -16.17 -23.68
CA PRO A 464 0.61 -16.67 -22.90
C PRO A 464 1.61 -15.53 -22.73
N GLY A 465 1.81 -15.12 -21.47
CA GLY A 465 2.97 -14.32 -21.09
C GLY A 465 4.25 -15.02 -21.54
N ASP A 466 5.22 -14.23 -21.97
CA ASP A 466 6.47 -14.70 -22.57
C ASP A 466 7.14 -15.79 -21.74
N ALA A 467 6.92 -17.05 -22.14
CA ALA A 467 7.73 -18.16 -21.68
C ALA A 467 9.09 -18.02 -22.34
N THR A 468 10.09 -17.52 -21.59
CA THR A 468 11.49 -17.78 -21.93
C THR A 468 11.70 -19.28 -21.85
N ALA A 469 11.49 -19.97 -22.97
CA ALA A 469 11.90 -21.34 -23.14
C ALA A 469 13.43 -21.36 -23.00
N ILE A 470 13.92 -21.78 -21.83
CA ILE A 470 15.32 -22.19 -21.70
C ILE A 470 15.46 -23.39 -22.63
N THR A 471 15.96 -23.12 -23.83
CA THR A 471 16.25 -24.14 -24.82
C THR A 471 17.28 -25.06 -24.18
N VAL A 472 16.98 -26.36 -24.16
CA VAL A 472 17.80 -27.47 -23.60
C VAL A 472 19.22 -27.57 -24.18
N GLY A 473 19.63 -26.63 -25.05
CA GLY A 473 20.98 -26.50 -25.59
C GLY A 473 22.07 -26.24 -24.53
N ALA A 474 21.76 -25.55 -23.42
CA ALA A 474 22.79 -25.20 -22.43
C ALA A 474 23.27 -26.41 -21.60
N LEU A 475 22.37 -27.31 -21.17
CA LEU A 475 22.78 -28.52 -20.44
C LEU A 475 23.47 -29.55 -21.35
N GLY A 476 23.04 -29.66 -22.62
CA GLY A 476 23.71 -30.50 -23.62
C GLY A 476 25.12 -30.01 -23.97
N MET A 477 25.34 -28.69 -23.98
CA MET A 477 26.67 -28.09 -24.17
C MET A 477 27.59 -28.32 -22.97
N VAL A 478 27.08 -28.27 -21.72
CA VAL A 478 27.89 -28.54 -20.52
C VAL A 478 28.31 -30.01 -20.46
N ILE A 479 27.42 -30.96 -20.78
CA ILE A 479 27.76 -32.39 -20.83
C ILE A 479 28.73 -32.70 -21.99
N SER A 480 28.58 -32.04 -23.15
CA SER A 480 29.51 -32.21 -24.27
C SER A 480 30.87 -31.55 -24.01
N ALA A 481 30.92 -30.42 -23.31
CA ALA A 481 32.15 -29.76 -22.91
C ALA A 481 32.91 -30.55 -21.84
N ILE A 482 32.21 -31.14 -20.86
CA ILE A 482 32.81 -32.03 -19.85
C ILE A 482 33.30 -33.33 -20.50
N GLY A 483 32.53 -33.91 -21.44
CA GLY A 483 32.95 -35.08 -22.22
C GLY A 483 34.16 -34.81 -23.12
N GLY A 484 34.21 -33.65 -23.77
CA GLY A 484 35.35 -33.20 -24.57
C GLY A 484 36.61 -32.93 -23.74
N LEU A 485 36.46 -32.33 -22.55
CA LEU A 485 37.55 -32.09 -21.62
C LEU A 485 38.11 -33.40 -21.04
N LEU A 486 37.25 -34.37 -20.72
CA LEU A 486 37.65 -35.71 -20.29
C LEU A 486 38.35 -36.50 -21.42
N PHE A 487 37.92 -36.34 -22.68
CA PHE A 487 38.57 -36.94 -23.83
C PHE A 487 39.97 -36.34 -24.09
N LEU A 488 40.12 -35.02 -23.96
CA LEU A 488 41.42 -34.34 -24.09
C LEU A 488 42.41 -34.74 -22.99
N LEU A 489 41.94 -34.83 -21.73
CA LEU A 489 42.75 -35.30 -20.60
C LEU A 489 43.16 -36.78 -20.72
N SER A 490 42.44 -37.59 -21.50
CA SER A 490 42.82 -38.98 -21.80
C SER A 490 43.89 -39.14 -22.88
N ARG A 491 44.21 -38.08 -23.65
CA ARG A 491 45.18 -38.11 -24.75
C ARG A 491 46.53 -37.46 -24.43
N THR A 492 46.62 -36.62 -23.41
CA THR A 492 47.90 -36.08 -22.92
C THR A 492 48.50 -36.99 -21.85
N GLY A 493 49.03 -38.13 -22.29
CA GLY A 493 49.99 -38.93 -21.54
C GLY A 493 51.37 -38.78 -22.18
N ILE A 494 52.11 -37.76 -21.74
CA ILE A 494 53.58 -37.78 -21.64
C ILE A 494 53.90 -37.65 -20.16
#